data_AF-A0A8J5CGJ5-F1
#
_entry.id   AF-A0A8J5CGJ5-F1
#
_cell.length_a   1.000
_cell.length_b   1.000
_cell.length_c   1.000
_cell.angle_alpha   90.00
_cell.angle_beta   90.00
_cell.angle_gamma   90.00
#
_symmetry.space_group_name_H-M   'P 1'
#
loop_
_entity.id
_entity.type
_entity.pdbx_description
1 polymer ?
#
loop_
_entity_poly.entity_id
_entity_poly.type
_entity_poly.pdbx_seq_one_letter_code
_entity_poly.pdbx_strand_id
1 'polypeptide(L)'
;MPSSMVNSIPHPHHPPYQSKPFKLACPNQTSPSLSSNLCRTTTIASPPSPAPSPYNDPLITSSSPSCPSYFRWIHEDLKPWASTGITRDMVERAQSMAAFRLLVIGGRLYVEQYHRVFQTRDLFTLWGFVQLANRFPGRLPDLDLMFNCEDPPTVKNSPSPPPLFRYCKDDTTVDILFPDWSFWGWAEINIKPWKELSEEMKDANKRVKWKKRRPYAYWKGNEGVSRHRQDLMRCNPSHGHDWNARVHNQAQKIGKKGSGFILEEVSMDYVYQYMLHLLTEYAKLLRYKPSLPEKATELFLESMACDQGGKVREFLMESMVSWASNAEPCTLPPPYGAEELEELRSKKNAAIKEVEKWEKEAWDKGH
;
A
#
# COMPACT_ATOMS: atom_id res chain seq x y z
N MET A 1 -2.54 -52.08 9.25
CA MET A 1 -3.47 -51.24 10.01
C MET A 1 -3.86 -50.06 9.13
N PRO A 2 -5.14 -49.74 8.97
CA PRO A 2 -5.61 -48.83 7.92
C PRO A 2 -5.44 -47.36 8.30
N SER A 3 -5.11 -46.53 7.31
CA SER A 3 -5.05 -45.08 7.39
C SER A 3 -6.40 -44.46 7.76
N SER A 4 -6.41 -43.62 8.79
CA SER A 4 -7.53 -42.73 9.08
C SER A 4 -7.55 -41.57 8.08
N MET A 5 -8.61 -41.51 7.28
CA MET A 5 -8.95 -40.32 6.48
C MET A 5 -9.42 -39.21 7.43
N VAL A 6 -8.78 -38.05 7.36
CA VAL A 6 -9.27 -36.83 7.99
C VAL A 6 -10.38 -36.28 7.08
N ASN A 7 -11.63 -36.46 7.49
CA ASN A 7 -12.78 -35.81 6.85
C ASN A 7 -12.74 -34.31 7.13
N SER A 8 -12.49 -33.51 6.10
CA SER A 8 -12.68 -32.06 6.11
C SER A 8 -14.17 -31.72 6.17
N ILE A 9 -14.57 -31.03 7.22
CA ILE A 9 -15.94 -30.52 7.44
C ILE A 9 -16.22 -29.39 6.43
N PRO A 10 -17.38 -29.39 5.73
CA PRO A 10 -17.71 -28.30 4.81
C PRO A 10 -18.01 -27.01 5.57
N HIS A 11 -17.37 -25.91 5.19
CA HIS A 11 -17.77 -24.59 5.65
C HIS A 11 -19.17 -24.25 5.12
N PRO A 12 -20.07 -23.68 5.95
CA PRO A 12 -21.39 -23.25 5.47
C PRO A 12 -21.24 -22.10 4.47
N HIS A 13 -21.69 -22.33 3.24
CA HIS A 13 -21.87 -21.28 2.26
C HIS A 13 -23.09 -20.44 2.64
N HIS A 14 -22.86 -19.30 3.30
CA HIS A 14 -23.86 -18.24 3.30
C HIS A 14 -23.86 -17.53 1.93
N PRO A 15 -25.03 -17.28 1.33
CA PRO A 15 -25.10 -16.48 0.11
C PRO A 15 -24.65 -15.05 0.45
N PRO A 16 -23.69 -14.46 -0.28
CA PRO A 16 -23.27 -13.09 -0.01
C PRO A 16 -24.45 -12.16 -0.28
N TYR A 17 -24.74 -11.30 0.70
CA TYR A 17 -25.60 -10.14 0.53
C TYR A 17 -25.08 -9.34 -0.67
N GLN A 18 -25.82 -9.32 -1.78
CA GLN A 18 -25.40 -8.68 -3.02
C GLN A 18 -25.52 -7.15 -2.87
N SER A 19 -24.47 -6.51 -2.37
CA SER A 19 -24.28 -5.08 -2.57
C SER A 19 -24.19 -4.81 -4.08
N LYS A 20 -24.92 -3.79 -4.56
CA LYS A 20 -24.84 -3.39 -5.97
C LYS A 20 -23.38 -2.99 -6.28
N PRO A 21 -22.82 -3.44 -7.42
CA PRO A 21 -21.46 -3.08 -7.77
C PRO A 21 -21.33 -1.57 -7.93
N PHE A 22 -20.19 -1.02 -7.51
CA PHE A 22 -19.87 0.39 -7.78
C PHE A 22 -19.88 0.63 -9.29
N LYS A 23 -20.57 1.68 -9.72
CA LYS A 23 -20.66 2.07 -11.14
C LYS A 23 -20.04 3.44 -11.30
N LEU A 24 -19.05 3.54 -12.18
CA LEU A 24 -18.53 4.81 -12.65
C LEU A 24 -19.47 5.39 -13.71
N ALA A 25 -19.97 6.60 -13.50
CA ALA A 25 -20.83 7.29 -14.47
C ALA A 25 -20.14 8.52 -15.05
N CYS A 26 -19.45 8.36 -16.19
CA CYS A 26 -18.85 9.50 -16.89
C CYS A 26 -19.89 10.20 -17.77
N PRO A 27 -20.10 11.52 -17.62
CA PRO A 27 -20.95 12.26 -18.55
C PRO A 27 -20.35 12.19 -19.97
N ASN A 28 -21.20 11.96 -20.99
CA ASN A 28 -20.75 11.88 -22.38
C ASN A 28 -20.10 13.20 -22.82
N GLN A 29 -18.88 13.12 -23.36
CA GLN A 29 -18.08 14.24 -23.90
C GLN A 29 -18.64 14.78 -25.23
N THR A 30 -19.91 15.16 -25.26
CA THR A 30 -20.50 15.94 -26.35
C THR A 30 -21.07 17.23 -25.80
N SER A 31 -20.19 18.13 -25.37
CA SER A 31 -20.38 19.59 -25.31
C SER A 31 -19.02 20.26 -25.08
N PRO A 32 -18.66 21.33 -25.81
CA PRO A 32 -17.36 21.96 -25.66
C PRO A 32 -17.27 22.72 -24.33
N SER A 33 -16.07 22.64 -23.72
CA SER A 33 -15.54 23.44 -22.61
C SER A 33 -16.51 24.43 -21.93
N LEU A 34 -16.94 24.12 -20.71
CA LEU A 34 -17.22 25.17 -19.72
C LEU A 34 -16.16 25.12 -18.62
N SER A 35 -15.21 26.04 -18.73
CA SER A 35 -14.51 26.63 -17.61
C SER A 35 -15.52 27.12 -16.54
N SER A 36 -15.22 26.80 -15.29
CA SER A 36 -15.65 27.47 -14.05
C SER A 36 -17.15 27.73 -13.84
N ASN A 37 -17.63 27.24 -12.69
CA ASN A 37 -18.90 27.55 -12.00
C ASN A 37 -20.12 26.74 -12.40
N LEU A 38 -20.31 25.58 -11.77
CA LEU A 38 -21.65 25.08 -11.45
C LEU A 38 -21.61 24.08 -10.28
N CYS A 39 -21.49 24.62 -9.07
CA CYS A 39 -22.09 24.01 -7.89
C CYS A 39 -23.17 24.97 -7.39
N ARG A 40 -24.37 24.84 -7.95
CA ARG A 40 -25.59 25.38 -7.35
C ARG A 40 -26.59 24.24 -7.28
N THR A 41 -26.46 23.41 -6.24
CA THR A 41 -27.49 22.43 -5.90
C THR A 41 -28.49 23.11 -4.96
N THR A 42 -29.69 23.23 -5.50
CA THR A 42 -30.93 23.55 -4.82
C THR A 42 -31.14 22.62 -3.61
N THR A 43 -31.42 23.24 -2.47
CA THR A 43 -31.91 22.60 -1.26
C THR A 43 -33.22 21.86 -1.51
N ILE A 44 -33.19 20.52 -1.47
CA ILE A 44 -34.28 19.72 -0.91
C ILE A 44 -33.63 18.62 -0.07
N ALA A 45 -33.67 18.82 1.24
CA ALA A 45 -33.29 17.82 2.23
C ALA A 45 -34.34 16.70 2.23
N SER A 46 -33.90 15.47 1.97
CA SER A 46 -34.61 14.26 2.40
C SER A 46 -33.92 13.74 3.66
N PRO A 47 -34.64 13.41 4.73
CA PRO A 47 -34.03 12.94 5.96
C PRO A 47 -33.32 11.58 5.73
N PRO A 48 -32.18 11.32 6.40
CA PRO A 48 -31.55 10.02 6.33
C PRO A 48 -32.48 8.96 6.91
N SER A 49 -32.68 7.87 6.18
CA SER A 49 -33.39 6.69 6.70
C SER A 49 -32.72 6.21 8.00
N PRO A 50 -33.49 5.79 9.01
CA PRO A 50 -32.91 5.31 10.26
C PRO A 50 -32.04 4.09 10.00
N ALA A 51 -30.85 4.08 10.61
CA ALA A 51 -29.94 2.95 10.58
C ALA A 51 -30.67 1.66 11.02
N PRO A 52 -30.48 0.52 10.34
CA PRO A 52 -31.03 -0.73 10.80
C PRO A 52 -30.44 -1.06 12.18
N SER A 53 -31.33 -1.33 13.14
CA SER A 53 -30.98 -1.79 14.49
C SER A 53 -30.02 -2.98 14.43
N PRO A 54 -29.02 -3.07 15.32
CA PRO A 54 -28.18 -4.26 15.41
C PRO A 54 -29.06 -5.44 15.83
N TYR A 55 -29.21 -6.41 14.93
CA TYR A 55 -29.78 -7.70 15.27
C TYR A 55 -28.71 -8.43 16.09
N ASN A 56 -28.92 -8.54 17.40
CA ASN A 56 -28.11 -9.40 18.26
C ASN A 56 -28.41 -10.85 17.87
N ASP A 57 -27.56 -11.45 17.05
CA ASP A 57 -27.47 -12.90 16.94
C ASP A 57 -26.53 -13.40 18.06
N PRO A 58 -27.04 -14.08 19.10
CA PRO A 58 -26.20 -14.62 20.13
C PRO A 58 -25.60 -15.94 19.64
N LEU A 59 -24.26 -15.96 19.59
CA LEU A 59 -23.37 -17.13 19.49
C LEU A 59 -22.77 -17.46 18.12
N ILE A 60 -22.04 -16.50 17.51
CA ILE A 60 -20.77 -16.84 16.82
C ILE A 60 -19.72 -15.79 17.23
N THR A 61 -19.02 -16.03 18.34
CA THR A 61 -17.74 -15.38 18.60
C THR A 61 -16.69 -15.98 17.67
N SER A 62 -16.79 -15.73 16.36
CA SER A 62 -15.67 -15.96 15.46
C SER A 62 -14.70 -14.81 15.69
N SER A 63 -13.65 -15.05 16.48
CA SER A 63 -12.53 -14.12 16.56
C SER A 63 -12.05 -13.83 15.13
N SER A 64 -12.08 -12.57 14.70
CA SER A 64 -11.51 -12.18 13.42
C SER A 64 -10.08 -12.70 13.33
N PRO A 65 -9.66 -13.27 12.17
CA PRO A 65 -8.30 -13.77 12.02
C PRO A 65 -7.30 -12.64 12.33
N SER A 66 -6.16 -13.00 12.92
CA SER A 66 -5.08 -12.02 13.13
C SER A 66 -4.57 -11.51 11.79
N CYS A 67 -4.29 -10.21 11.69
CA CYS A 67 -3.61 -9.68 10.50
C CYS A 67 -2.19 -10.27 10.38
N PRO A 68 -1.59 -10.21 9.18
CA PRO A 68 -0.20 -10.59 8.97
C PRO A 68 0.75 -9.86 9.93
N SER A 69 1.82 -10.54 10.34
CA SER A 69 2.73 -10.05 11.39
C SER A 69 3.40 -8.70 11.05
N TYR A 70 3.57 -8.37 9.76
CA TYR A 70 4.14 -7.10 9.34
C TYR A 70 3.24 -5.89 9.65
N PHE A 71 1.96 -6.09 9.98
CA PHE A 71 1.08 -5.01 10.44
C PHE A 71 1.57 -4.41 11.77
N ARG A 72 2.38 -5.14 12.54
CA ARG A 72 2.98 -4.64 13.78
C ARG A 72 3.87 -3.42 13.56
N TRP A 73 4.41 -3.23 12.35
CA TRP A 73 5.20 -2.04 12.00
C TRP A 73 4.38 -0.74 12.04
N ILE A 74 3.05 -0.79 11.91
CA ILE A 74 2.19 0.40 12.09
C ILE A 74 2.47 1.05 13.46
N HIS A 75 2.63 0.24 14.51
CA HIS A 75 2.92 0.75 15.86
C HIS A 75 4.29 1.45 15.92
N GLU A 76 5.30 0.89 15.27
CA GLU A 76 6.65 1.48 15.28
C GLU A 76 6.71 2.77 14.43
N ASP A 77 5.98 2.83 13.33
CA ASP A 77 5.88 4.01 12.47
C ASP A 77 5.17 5.17 13.18
N LEU A 78 4.15 4.88 13.99
CA LEU A 78 3.39 5.89 14.73
C LEU A 78 3.95 6.21 16.12
N LYS A 79 4.91 5.41 16.60
CA LYS A 79 5.57 5.55 17.90
C LYS A 79 6.08 6.96 18.23
N PRO A 80 6.66 7.74 17.29
CA PRO A 80 7.16 9.09 17.58
C PRO A 80 6.10 10.02 18.17
N TRP A 81 4.82 9.77 17.90
CA TRP A 81 3.69 10.59 18.36
C TRP A 81 2.83 9.91 19.44
N ALA A 82 3.19 8.71 19.89
CA ALA A 82 2.34 7.93 20.80
C ALA A 82 2.05 8.64 22.13
N SER A 83 3.03 9.36 22.69
CA SER A 83 2.89 10.07 23.97
C SER A 83 2.41 11.52 23.82
N THR A 84 2.82 12.21 22.75
CA THR A 84 2.51 13.64 22.53
C THR A 84 1.21 13.84 21.77
N GLY A 85 0.81 12.87 20.95
CA GLY A 85 -0.14 13.08 19.85
C GLY A 85 0.39 13.99 18.76
N ILE A 86 -0.51 14.33 17.83
CA ILE A 86 -0.26 15.12 16.63
C ILE A 86 -1.13 16.38 16.68
N THR A 87 -0.50 17.55 16.71
CA THR A 87 -1.21 18.84 16.64
C THR A 87 -1.37 19.31 15.21
N ARG A 88 -2.27 20.28 14.99
CA ARG A 88 -2.47 20.92 13.67
C ARG A 88 -1.16 21.53 13.15
N ASP A 89 -0.45 22.26 14.00
CA ASP A 89 0.84 22.87 13.68
C ASP A 89 1.86 21.82 13.21
N MET A 90 1.90 20.64 13.83
CA MET A 90 2.79 19.55 13.37
C MET A 90 2.47 19.08 11.96
N VAL A 91 1.18 18.90 11.63
CA VAL A 91 0.75 18.52 10.28
C VAL A 91 1.08 19.62 9.28
N GLU A 92 0.81 20.89 9.61
CA GLU A 92 1.06 22.02 8.72
C GLU A 92 2.56 22.24 8.46
N ARG A 93 3.46 21.96 9.42
CA ARG A 93 4.91 21.98 9.20
C ARG A 93 5.39 20.99 8.13
N ALA A 94 4.65 19.91 7.88
CA ALA A 94 4.99 18.97 6.80
C ALA A 94 4.66 19.49 5.40
N GLN A 95 3.90 20.58 5.25
CA GLN A 95 3.44 21.09 3.95
C GLN A 95 4.59 21.33 2.96
N SER A 96 5.69 21.94 3.40
CA SER A 96 6.86 22.22 2.53
C SER A 96 7.52 20.97 1.95
N MET A 97 7.24 19.80 2.54
CA MET A 97 7.71 18.50 2.11
C MET A 97 6.60 17.67 1.46
N ALA A 98 5.35 18.13 1.41
CA ALA A 98 4.22 17.33 0.96
C ALA A 98 3.89 17.62 -0.52
N ALA A 99 3.52 16.57 -1.25
CA ALA A 99 2.93 16.67 -2.58
C ALA A 99 1.46 17.11 -2.50
N PHE A 100 0.74 16.59 -1.50
CA PHE A 100 -0.65 16.95 -1.22
C PHE A 100 -0.97 16.77 0.27
N ARG A 101 -2.02 17.47 0.71
CA ARG A 101 -2.74 17.22 1.96
C ARG A 101 -4.02 16.47 1.65
N LEU A 102 -4.28 15.39 2.37
CA LEU A 102 -5.51 14.61 2.25
C LEU A 102 -6.29 14.67 3.56
N LEU A 103 -7.60 14.89 3.44
CA LEU A 103 -8.53 14.90 4.57
C LEU A 103 -9.64 13.89 4.35
N VAL A 104 -10.03 13.21 5.43
CA VAL A 104 -11.31 12.51 5.51
C VAL A 104 -12.17 13.33 6.46
N ILE A 105 -13.35 13.78 6.01
CA ILE A 105 -14.32 14.50 6.86
C ILE A 105 -15.71 13.96 6.58
N GLY A 106 -16.33 13.33 7.59
CA GLY A 106 -17.66 12.74 7.48
C GLY A 106 -17.73 11.64 6.43
N GLY A 107 -16.65 10.84 6.30
CA GLY A 107 -16.54 9.75 5.32
C GLY A 107 -16.29 10.20 3.88
N ARG A 108 -16.10 11.50 3.63
CA ARG A 108 -15.75 12.06 2.31
C ARG A 108 -14.28 12.44 2.26
N LEU A 109 -13.67 12.25 1.09
CA LEU A 109 -12.25 12.53 0.84
C LEU A 109 -12.07 13.90 0.20
N TYR A 110 -11.09 14.66 0.68
CA TYR A 110 -10.70 15.93 0.11
C TYR A 110 -9.19 15.99 -0.04
N VAL A 111 -8.73 16.69 -1.08
CA VAL A 111 -7.31 16.87 -1.36
C VAL A 111 -7.00 18.34 -1.62
N GLU A 112 -5.89 18.81 -1.08
CA GLU A 112 -5.23 20.06 -1.49
C GLU A 112 -3.87 19.68 -2.08
N GLN A 113 -3.72 19.88 -3.40
CA GLN A 113 -2.47 19.59 -4.10
C GLN A 113 -1.49 20.76 -3.93
N TYR A 114 -0.24 20.47 -3.57
CA TYR A 114 0.79 21.50 -3.38
C TYR A 114 1.75 21.64 -4.56
N HIS A 115 2.10 20.53 -5.21
CA HIS A 115 2.91 20.58 -6.42
C HIS A 115 2.59 19.42 -7.36
N ARG A 116 3.08 19.54 -8.60
CA ARG A 116 3.04 18.46 -9.58
C ARG A 116 4.00 17.35 -9.16
N VAL A 117 3.54 16.12 -9.19
CA VAL A 117 4.34 14.93 -8.89
C VAL A 117 4.90 14.31 -10.17
N PHE A 118 6.01 13.60 -10.05
CA PHE A 118 6.55 12.81 -11.15
C PHE A 118 5.52 11.79 -11.65
N GLN A 119 5.17 11.84 -12.94
CA GLN A 119 4.25 10.89 -13.56
C GLN A 119 2.89 10.83 -12.84
N THR A 120 2.19 9.70 -12.88
CA THR A 120 0.85 9.51 -12.28
C THR A 120 0.87 8.96 -10.84
N ARG A 121 1.98 9.15 -10.10
CA ARG A 121 2.14 8.58 -8.76
C ARG A 121 1.10 9.11 -7.77
N ASP A 122 0.85 10.41 -7.79
CA ASP A 122 -0.17 11.06 -6.96
C ASP A 122 -1.58 10.59 -7.35
N LEU A 123 -1.89 10.55 -8.64
CA LEU A 123 -3.17 10.06 -9.15
C LEU A 123 -3.51 8.66 -8.63
N PHE A 124 -2.59 7.70 -8.78
CA PHE A 124 -2.83 6.31 -8.32
C PHE A 124 -2.82 6.18 -6.79
N THR A 125 -2.07 7.03 -6.07
CA THR A 125 -2.11 7.07 -4.60
C THR A 125 -3.47 7.56 -4.10
N LEU A 126 -3.95 8.69 -4.64
CA LEU A 126 -5.26 9.25 -4.34
C LEU A 126 -6.37 8.28 -4.75
N TRP A 127 -6.21 7.57 -5.87
CA TRP A 127 -7.13 6.52 -6.31
C TRP A 127 -7.22 5.42 -5.27
N GLY A 128 -6.10 5.02 -4.68
CA GLY A 128 -6.07 4.07 -3.58
C GLY A 128 -6.87 4.48 -2.36
N PHE A 129 -6.82 5.77 -1.98
CA PHE A 129 -7.68 6.30 -0.91
C PHE A 129 -9.17 6.24 -1.28
N VAL A 130 -9.53 6.62 -2.51
CA VAL A 130 -10.92 6.51 -2.99
C VAL A 130 -11.39 5.05 -2.98
N GLN A 131 -10.54 4.12 -3.41
CA GLN A 131 -10.86 2.70 -3.36
C GLN A 131 -10.98 2.18 -1.92
N LEU A 132 -10.15 2.65 -1.00
CA LEU A 132 -10.27 2.31 0.41
C LEU A 132 -11.60 2.78 1.00
N ALA A 133 -12.02 4.02 0.70
CA ALA A 133 -13.30 4.57 1.15
C ALA A 133 -14.49 3.80 0.58
N ASN A 134 -14.43 3.39 -0.70
CA ASN A 134 -15.44 2.53 -1.31
C ASN A 134 -15.42 1.11 -0.75
N ARG A 135 -14.24 0.57 -0.44
CA ARG A 135 -14.10 -0.77 0.16
C ARG A 135 -14.65 -0.81 1.58
N PHE A 136 -14.49 0.26 2.36
CA PHE A 136 -14.93 0.35 3.74
C PHE A 136 -15.77 1.61 4.01
N PRO A 137 -16.97 1.75 3.42
CA PRO A 137 -17.78 2.94 3.57
C PRO A 137 -18.10 3.25 5.03
N GLY A 138 -17.86 4.50 5.45
CA GLY A 138 -18.12 4.96 6.81
C GLY A 138 -17.15 4.44 7.89
N ARG A 139 -16.11 3.67 7.51
CA ARG A 139 -15.14 3.13 8.48
C ARG A 139 -13.85 3.94 8.60
N LEU A 140 -13.56 4.80 7.62
CA LEU A 140 -12.42 5.71 7.71
C LEU A 140 -12.77 6.83 8.70
N PRO A 141 -11.98 7.05 9.75
CA PRO A 141 -12.20 8.15 10.68
C PRO A 141 -11.92 9.49 10.02
N ASP A 142 -12.42 10.56 10.62
CA ASP A 142 -11.99 11.91 10.27
C ASP A 142 -10.48 12.03 10.51
N LEU A 143 -9.72 12.45 9.49
CA LEU A 143 -8.27 12.57 9.57
C LEU A 143 -7.74 13.69 8.68
N ASP A 144 -6.51 14.08 8.93
CA ASP A 144 -5.78 15.15 8.26
C ASP A 144 -4.31 14.73 8.14
N LEU A 145 -3.86 14.47 6.91
CA LEU A 145 -2.53 13.95 6.65
C LEU A 145 -1.82 14.70 5.52
N MET A 146 -0.49 14.71 5.62
CA MET A 146 0.42 15.18 4.58
C MET A 146 1.07 13.98 3.90
N PHE A 147 1.12 13.98 2.58
CA PHE A 147 1.70 12.88 1.81
C PHE A 147 2.81 13.39 0.88
N ASN A 148 3.97 12.74 0.89
CA ASN A 148 5.05 13.00 -0.06
C ASN A 148 5.20 11.83 -1.04
N CYS A 149 5.19 12.15 -2.34
CA CYS A 149 5.25 11.17 -3.44
C CYS A 149 6.66 10.95 -4.04
N GLU A 150 7.67 11.60 -3.48
CA GLU A 150 9.06 11.56 -3.93
C GLU A 150 9.84 10.39 -3.31
N ASP A 151 10.95 10.00 -3.94
CA ASP A 151 11.72 8.81 -3.56
C ASP A 151 12.52 8.91 -2.24
N PRO A 152 13.22 10.02 -1.91
CA PRO A 152 14.10 10.05 -0.73
C PRO A 152 13.34 10.24 0.59
N PRO A 153 13.67 9.48 1.66
CA PRO A 153 13.10 9.73 2.98
C PRO A 153 13.53 11.09 3.52
N THR A 154 12.71 11.75 4.34
CA THR A 154 12.88 13.19 4.60
C THR A 154 12.76 13.56 6.08
N VAL A 155 11.79 13.01 6.82
CA VAL A 155 11.57 13.46 8.19
C VAL A 155 12.57 12.81 9.14
N LYS A 156 13.52 13.59 9.65
CA LYS A 156 14.46 13.15 10.68
C LYS A 156 13.79 13.03 12.04
N ASN A 157 14.28 12.11 12.86
CA ASN A 157 13.84 12.01 14.25
C ASN A 157 14.17 13.29 15.02
N SER A 158 13.18 13.84 15.71
CA SER A 158 13.28 15.05 16.54
C SER A 158 12.21 15.02 17.64
N PRO A 159 12.24 15.89 18.66
CA PRO A 159 11.24 15.88 19.74
C PRO A 159 9.79 16.11 19.30
N SER A 160 9.58 16.77 18.15
CA SER A 160 8.25 17.01 17.57
C SER A 160 8.35 16.90 16.04
N PRO A 161 8.51 15.69 15.50
CA PRO A 161 8.66 15.52 14.07
C PRO A 161 7.30 15.78 13.39
N PRO A 162 7.25 16.47 12.25
CA PRO A 162 6.01 16.59 11.49
C PRO A 162 5.63 15.22 10.90
N PRO A 163 4.38 14.75 11.03
CA PRO A 163 3.95 13.49 10.43
C PRO A 163 3.87 13.63 8.90
N LEU A 164 4.54 12.73 8.19
CA LEU A 164 4.57 12.71 6.73
C LEU A 164 4.44 11.27 6.23
N PHE A 165 3.42 11.00 5.43
CA PHE A 165 3.20 9.71 4.79
C PHE A 165 4.04 9.59 3.52
N ARG A 166 4.62 8.41 3.29
CA ARG A 166 5.50 8.10 2.17
C ARG A 166 5.47 6.62 1.77
N TYR A 167 6.07 6.33 0.63
CA TYR A 167 6.23 4.95 0.14
C TYR A 167 7.47 4.24 0.66
N CYS A 168 8.50 4.99 1.07
CA CYS A 168 9.81 4.48 1.44
C CYS A 168 10.36 5.21 2.67
N LYS A 169 11.11 4.47 3.50
CA LYS A 169 11.86 5.01 4.63
C LYS A 169 13.12 4.19 4.89
N ASP A 170 13.97 4.72 5.76
CA ASP A 170 15.11 4.01 6.33
C ASP A 170 15.17 4.18 7.86
N ASP A 171 16.18 3.57 8.50
CA ASP A 171 16.34 3.59 9.96
C ASP A 171 16.72 4.98 10.52
N THR A 172 16.97 5.98 9.67
CA THR A 172 17.36 7.35 10.06
C THR A 172 16.19 8.33 10.06
N THR A 173 15.03 7.89 9.56
CA THR A 173 13.85 8.72 9.34
C THR A 173 12.63 8.17 10.06
N VAL A 174 11.66 9.05 10.28
CA VAL A 174 10.41 8.76 10.98
C VAL A 174 9.20 9.00 10.08
N ASP A 175 9.40 8.93 8.77
CA ASP A 175 8.32 8.93 7.78
C ASP A 175 7.35 7.74 8.04
N ILE A 176 6.06 7.95 7.80
CA ILE A 176 5.00 6.95 8.01
C ILE A 176 4.83 6.17 6.70
N LEU A 177 5.10 4.86 6.70
CA LEU A 177 4.99 4.05 5.49
C LEU A 177 3.54 3.83 5.08
N PHE A 178 3.30 3.99 3.78
CA PHE A 178 2.02 3.74 3.13
C PHE A 178 2.23 2.87 1.89
N PRO A 179 1.29 1.96 1.55
CA PRO A 179 1.36 1.19 0.30
C PRO A 179 1.54 2.10 -0.92
N ASP A 180 2.49 1.75 -1.78
CA ASP A 180 2.83 2.59 -2.92
C ASP A 180 1.76 2.59 -4.03
N TRP A 181 1.83 3.59 -4.91
CA TRP A 181 0.85 3.79 -5.98
C TRP A 181 0.75 2.60 -6.94
N SER A 182 1.82 1.81 -7.09
CA SER A 182 1.89 0.67 -8.02
C SER A 182 0.96 -0.48 -7.63
N PHE A 183 0.42 -0.49 -6.40
CA PHE A 183 -0.69 -1.39 -6.05
C PHE A 183 -1.92 -1.19 -6.95
N TRP A 184 -2.17 0.04 -7.40
CA TRP A 184 -3.27 0.39 -8.31
C TRP A 184 -2.82 0.58 -9.76
N GLY A 185 -1.52 0.66 -10.00
CA GLY A 185 -0.92 0.63 -11.33
C GLY A 185 0.15 1.71 -11.54
N TRP A 186 0.90 1.55 -12.63
CA TRP A 186 1.87 2.54 -13.10
C TRP A 186 1.90 2.52 -14.64
N ALA A 187 1.09 3.41 -15.22
CA ALA A 187 0.77 3.41 -16.65
C ALA A 187 2.01 3.69 -17.53
N GLU A 188 2.89 4.57 -17.10
CA GLU A 188 4.04 5.07 -17.86
C GLU A 188 5.07 3.97 -18.18
N ILE A 189 5.13 2.93 -17.37
CA ILE A 189 6.01 1.76 -17.59
C ILE A 189 5.23 0.44 -17.67
N ASN A 190 3.91 0.54 -17.84
CA ASN A 190 3.00 -0.59 -18.03
C ASN A 190 3.09 -1.65 -16.91
N ILE A 191 3.25 -1.22 -15.66
CA ILE A 191 3.06 -2.09 -14.49
C ILE A 191 1.57 -2.10 -14.18
N LYS A 192 0.95 -3.26 -14.40
CA LYS A 192 -0.48 -3.50 -14.12
C LYS A 192 -0.78 -3.35 -12.63
N PRO A 193 -2.06 -3.07 -12.27
CA PRO A 193 -2.45 -3.12 -10.87
C PRO A 193 -2.15 -4.48 -10.25
N TRP A 194 -1.92 -4.46 -8.94
CA TRP A 194 -1.31 -5.59 -8.24
C TRP A 194 -2.14 -6.87 -8.28
N LYS A 195 -3.47 -6.75 -8.25
CA LYS A 195 -4.37 -7.89 -8.33
C LYS A 195 -4.17 -8.66 -9.65
N GLU A 196 -4.15 -7.96 -10.77
CA GLU A 196 -3.96 -8.53 -12.10
C GLU A 196 -2.54 -9.06 -12.27
N LEU A 197 -1.53 -8.27 -11.85
CA LEU A 197 -0.12 -8.64 -11.95
C LEU A 197 0.21 -9.89 -11.10
N SER A 198 -0.33 -9.99 -9.89
CA SER A 198 -0.08 -11.13 -9.00
C SER A 198 -0.65 -12.44 -9.52
N GLU A 199 -1.82 -12.41 -10.16
CA GLU A 199 -2.39 -13.58 -10.84
C GLU A 199 -1.56 -13.99 -12.06
N GLU A 200 -1.11 -13.03 -12.87
CA GLU A 200 -0.20 -13.32 -14.00
C GLU A 200 1.12 -13.94 -13.53
N MET A 201 1.67 -13.47 -12.40
CA MET A 201 2.86 -14.04 -11.79
C MET A 201 2.63 -15.46 -11.27
N LYS A 202 1.48 -15.73 -10.63
CA LYS A 202 1.08 -17.08 -10.20
C LYS A 202 1.05 -18.03 -11.39
N ASP A 203 0.44 -17.62 -12.50
CA ASP A 203 0.36 -18.45 -13.70
C ASP A 203 1.70 -18.61 -14.40
N ALA A 204 2.52 -17.55 -14.46
CA ALA A 204 3.89 -17.64 -14.98
C ALA A 204 4.74 -18.64 -14.19
N ASN A 205 4.60 -18.66 -12.86
CA ASN A 205 5.31 -19.59 -11.99
C ASN A 205 4.93 -21.06 -12.24
N LYS A 206 3.69 -21.33 -12.69
CA LYS A 206 3.24 -22.68 -13.08
C LYS A 206 3.84 -23.12 -14.43
N ARG A 207 4.05 -22.19 -15.38
CA ARG A 207 4.55 -22.49 -16.74
C ARG A 207 5.97 -23.05 -16.74
N VAL A 208 6.87 -22.53 -15.90
CA VAL A 208 8.28 -22.94 -15.87
C VAL A 208 8.68 -23.51 -14.50
N LYS A 209 8.74 -24.85 -14.43
CA LYS A 209 9.23 -25.58 -13.25
C LYS A 209 10.65 -25.13 -12.89
N TRP A 210 10.96 -25.05 -11.60
CA TRP A 210 12.27 -24.60 -11.08
C TRP A 210 13.46 -25.23 -11.80
N LYS A 211 13.48 -26.56 -11.96
CA LYS A 211 14.58 -27.30 -12.63
C LYS A 211 14.77 -26.94 -14.11
N LYS A 212 13.80 -26.28 -14.74
CA LYS A 212 13.84 -25.83 -16.14
C LYS A 212 14.19 -24.34 -16.27
N ARG A 213 14.35 -23.61 -15.17
CA ARG A 213 14.76 -22.19 -15.20
C ARG A 213 16.23 -22.13 -15.58
N ARG A 214 16.60 -21.11 -16.38
CA ARG A 214 18.00 -20.87 -16.72
C ARG A 214 18.76 -20.46 -15.45
N PRO A 215 19.92 -21.06 -15.15
CA PRO A 215 20.67 -20.78 -13.92
C PRO A 215 21.51 -19.51 -14.07
N TYR A 216 20.92 -18.42 -14.56
CA TYR A 216 21.59 -17.13 -14.70
C TYR A 216 20.90 -16.11 -13.79
N ALA A 217 21.71 -15.29 -13.12
CA ALA A 217 21.20 -14.06 -12.54
C ALA A 217 20.68 -13.18 -13.69
N TYR A 218 19.50 -12.58 -13.50
CA TYR A 218 18.89 -11.72 -14.49
C TYR A 218 18.46 -10.42 -13.82
N TRP A 219 18.84 -9.31 -14.42
CA TRP A 219 18.44 -7.97 -14.00
C TRP A 219 18.15 -7.11 -15.23
N LYS A 220 17.09 -6.31 -15.14
CA LYS A 220 16.73 -5.28 -16.13
C LYS A 220 16.12 -4.11 -15.37
N GLY A 221 16.69 -2.92 -15.53
CA GLY A 221 16.19 -1.71 -14.89
C GLY A 221 17.00 -0.49 -15.30
N ASN A 222 16.61 0.68 -14.80
CA ASN A 222 17.37 1.92 -14.99
C ASN A 222 18.64 1.88 -14.14
N GLU A 223 19.80 1.88 -14.77
CA GLU A 223 21.14 1.86 -14.16
C GLU A 223 21.58 3.22 -13.62
N GLY A 224 21.04 4.31 -14.15
CA GLY A 224 21.45 5.68 -13.81
C GLY A 224 21.04 6.17 -12.43
N VAL A 225 20.18 5.44 -11.72
CA VAL A 225 19.60 5.89 -10.43
C VAL A 225 20.39 5.48 -9.19
N SER A 226 21.43 4.64 -9.33
CA SER A 226 22.28 4.25 -8.20
C SER A 226 23.62 3.68 -8.67
N ARG A 227 24.71 4.05 -7.99
CA ARG A 227 26.05 3.50 -8.22
C ARG A 227 26.06 1.97 -8.15
N HIS A 228 25.32 1.36 -7.22
CA HIS A 228 25.22 -0.09 -7.09
C HIS A 228 24.67 -0.77 -8.36
N ARG A 229 23.74 -0.10 -9.07
CA ARG A 229 23.21 -0.62 -10.34
C ARG A 229 24.22 -0.46 -11.48
N GLN A 230 25.02 0.60 -11.47
CA GLN A 230 26.13 0.78 -12.40
C GLN A 230 27.21 -0.28 -12.17
N ASP A 231 27.51 -0.61 -10.92
CA ASP A 231 28.44 -1.69 -10.56
C ASP A 231 27.91 -3.05 -11.03
N LEU A 232 26.59 -3.30 -10.93
CA LEU A 232 25.95 -4.50 -11.48
C LEU A 232 26.14 -4.62 -13.01
N MET A 233 26.23 -3.51 -13.74
CA MET A 233 26.49 -3.55 -15.20
C MET A 233 27.88 -4.08 -15.53
N ARG A 234 28.84 -3.98 -14.61
CA ARG A 234 30.17 -4.61 -14.75
C ARG A 234 30.09 -6.13 -14.69
N CYS A 235 28.98 -6.67 -14.18
CA CYS A 235 28.73 -8.10 -14.15
C CYS A 235 28.18 -8.66 -15.47
N ASN A 236 28.01 -7.84 -16.51
CA ASN A 236 27.63 -8.36 -17.82
C ASN A 236 28.74 -9.28 -18.38
N PRO A 237 28.38 -10.38 -19.07
CA PRO A 237 29.38 -11.31 -19.60
C PRO A 237 30.32 -10.60 -20.58
N SER A 238 31.61 -10.55 -20.23
CA SER A 238 32.70 -10.35 -21.19
C SER A 238 33.23 -11.72 -21.62
N HIS A 239 33.91 -11.80 -22.77
CA HIS A 239 34.42 -13.07 -23.32
C HIS A 239 35.34 -13.78 -22.31
N GLY A 240 34.80 -14.76 -21.58
CA GLY A 240 35.56 -15.69 -20.73
C GLY A 240 35.14 -15.78 -19.26
N HIS A 241 34.26 -14.93 -18.73
CA HIS A 241 33.86 -14.99 -17.32
C HIS A 241 32.46 -15.58 -17.11
N ASP A 242 32.38 -16.82 -16.63
CA ASP A 242 31.16 -17.45 -16.13
C ASP A 242 31.01 -17.13 -14.64
N TRP A 243 29.93 -16.44 -14.27
CA TRP A 243 29.57 -16.10 -12.88
C TRP A 243 29.21 -17.32 -12.03
N ASN A 244 29.28 -18.53 -12.59
CA ASN A 244 29.19 -19.80 -11.88
C ASN A 244 27.93 -19.91 -11.01
N ALA A 245 26.81 -19.34 -11.45
CA ALA A 245 25.56 -19.42 -10.71
C ALA A 245 25.11 -20.89 -10.59
N ARG A 246 25.39 -21.52 -9.45
CA ARG A 246 24.98 -22.88 -9.14
C ARG A 246 23.67 -22.83 -8.36
N VAL A 247 22.63 -23.44 -8.91
CA VAL A 247 21.29 -23.45 -8.32
C VAL A 247 21.13 -24.66 -7.40
N HIS A 248 21.17 -24.44 -6.10
CA HIS A 248 21.01 -25.50 -5.08
C HIS A 248 19.56 -25.62 -4.59
N ASN A 249 19.22 -26.76 -3.96
CA ASN A 249 17.90 -26.98 -3.35
C ASN A 249 17.53 -25.90 -2.31
N GLN A 250 18.52 -25.30 -1.65
CA GLN A 250 18.31 -24.19 -0.72
C GLN A 250 17.77 -22.93 -1.42
N ALA A 251 18.31 -22.57 -2.59
CA ALA A 251 17.82 -21.45 -3.39
C ALA A 251 16.36 -21.67 -3.82
N GLN A 252 15.99 -22.91 -4.15
CA GLN A 252 14.60 -23.24 -4.45
C GLN A 252 13.68 -23.02 -3.26
N LYS A 253 14.10 -23.44 -2.06
CA LYS A 253 13.31 -23.26 -0.83
C LYS A 253 13.12 -21.77 -0.50
N ILE A 254 14.17 -20.97 -0.64
CA ILE A 254 14.12 -19.51 -0.45
C ILE A 254 13.16 -18.87 -1.46
N GLY A 255 13.33 -19.17 -2.75
CA GLY A 255 12.47 -18.63 -3.80
C GLY A 255 10.99 -19.01 -3.64
N LYS A 256 10.71 -20.25 -3.22
CA LYS A 256 9.34 -20.69 -2.90
C LYS A 256 8.75 -19.95 -1.70
N LYS A 257 9.50 -19.82 -0.60
CA LYS A 257 9.02 -19.11 0.59
C LYS A 257 8.74 -17.63 0.30
N GLY A 258 9.66 -16.95 -0.39
CA GLY A 258 9.47 -15.54 -0.77
C GLY A 258 8.29 -15.35 -1.71
N SER A 259 8.16 -16.20 -2.74
CA SER A 259 7.02 -16.13 -3.65
C SER A 259 5.69 -16.44 -2.96
N GLY A 260 5.65 -17.40 -2.04
CA GLY A 260 4.44 -17.70 -1.25
C GLY A 260 4.01 -16.50 -0.44
N PHE A 261 4.93 -15.91 0.34
CA PHE A 261 4.65 -14.71 1.12
C PHE A 261 4.08 -13.57 0.28
N ILE A 262 4.73 -13.21 -0.84
CA ILE A 262 4.26 -12.10 -1.68
C ILE A 262 2.88 -12.39 -2.30
N LEU A 263 2.62 -13.63 -2.73
CA LEU A 263 1.38 -13.97 -3.44
C LEU A 263 0.19 -14.25 -2.51
N GLU A 264 0.44 -14.54 -1.23
CA GLU A 264 -0.56 -14.91 -0.23
C GLU A 264 -0.77 -13.80 0.82
N GLU A 265 0.31 -13.23 1.35
CA GLU A 265 0.29 -12.28 2.47
C GLU A 265 0.26 -10.82 2.03
N VAL A 266 0.64 -10.53 0.78
CA VAL A 266 0.58 -9.17 0.19
C VAL A 266 -0.57 -9.10 -0.81
N SER A 267 -1.77 -9.51 -0.41
CA SER A 267 -2.97 -9.42 -1.27
C SER A 267 -3.60 -8.03 -1.21
N MET A 268 -4.40 -7.65 -2.21
CA MET A 268 -5.14 -6.36 -2.13
C MET A 268 -6.07 -6.27 -0.92
N ASP A 269 -6.63 -7.39 -0.45
CA ASP A 269 -7.43 -7.40 0.77
C ASP A 269 -6.60 -7.03 2.01
N TYR A 270 -5.35 -7.51 2.11
CA TYR A 270 -4.45 -7.10 3.18
C TYR A 270 -3.88 -5.69 2.98
N VAL A 271 -3.65 -5.24 1.75
CA VAL A 271 -3.26 -3.85 1.47
C VAL A 271 -4.33 -2.88 1.98
N TYR A 272 -5.60 -3.09 1.63
CA TYR A 272 -6.70 -2.24 2.11
C TYR A 272 -6.88 -2.33 3.63
N GLN A 273 -6.74 -3.52 4.24
CA GLN A 273 -6.81 -3.66 5.69
C GLN A 273 -5.64 -2.96 6.39
N TYR A 274 -4.42 -3.03 5.85
CA TYR A 274 -3.26 -2.31 6.37
C TYR A 274 -3.49 -0.81 6.35
N MET A 275 -3.96 -0.27 5.21
CA MET A 275 -4.31 1.15 5.09
C MET A 275 -5.38 1.55 6.10
N LEU A 276 -6.45 0.74 6.26
CA LEU A 276 -7.51 1.01 7.23
C LEU A 276 -6.97 1.07 8.66
N HIS A 277 -6.17 0.08 9.08
CA HIS A 277 -5.57 0.07 10.41
C HIS A 277 -4.63 1.25 10.63
N LEU A 278 -3.73 1.52 9.67
CA LEU A 278 -2.77 2.62 9.76
C LEU A 278 -3.48 3.97 9.92
N LEU A 279 -4.47 4.26 9.06
CA LEU A 279 -5.22 5.51 9.12
C LEU A 279 -6.08 5.60 10.39
N THR A 280 -6.60 4.47 10.87
CA THR A 280 -7.36 4.40 12.13
C THR A 280 -6.48 4.70 13.34
N GLU A 281 -5.31 4.08 13.44
CA GLU A 281 -4.36 4.35 14.53
C GLU A 281 -3.79 5.77 14.45
N TYR A 282 -3.48 6.26 13.24
CA TYR A 282 -3.04 7.63 13.03
C TYR A 282 -4.08 8.66 13.49
N ALA A 283 -5.35 8.48 13.14
CA ALA A 283 -6.42 9.40 13.50
C ALA A 283 -6.60 9.52 15.03
N LYS A 284 -6.37 8.45 15.80
CA LYS A 284 -6.42 8.48 17.27
C LYS A 284 -5.35 9.39 17.89
N LEU A 285 -4.27 9.67 17.16
CA LEU A 285 -3.18 10.53 17.63
C LEU A 285 -3.47 12.01 17.39
N LEU A 286 -4.42 12.35 16.52
CA LEU A 286 -4.79 13.74 16.25
C LEU A 286 -5.37 14.39 17.52
N ARG A 287 -4.81 15.53 17.91
CA ARG A 287 -5.22 16.34 19.08
C ARG A 287 -6.11 17.52 18.71
N TYR A 288 -6.68 17.49 17.51
CA TYR A 288 -7.57 18.51 16.98
C TYR A 288 -8.59 17.85 16.05
N LYS A 289 -9.72 18.53 15.82
CA LYS A 289 -10.69 18.10 14.83
C LYS A 289 -10.26 18.60 13.44
N PRO A 290 -10.12 17.72 12.43
CA PRO A 290 -9.88 18.13 11.06
C PRO A 290 -10.93 19.11 10.56
N SER A 291 -10.51 20.06 9.73
CA SER A 291 -11.36 21.09 9.16
C SER A 291 -10.94 21.35 7.72
N LEU A 292 -11.90 21.53 6.82
CA LEU A 292 -11.64 21.67 5.39
C LEU A 292 -10.82 22.95 5.10
N PRO A 293 -9.63 22.84 4.46
CA PRO A 293 -8.90 24.00 3.95
C PRO A 293 -9.62 24.65 2.77
N GLU A 294 -9.43 25.96 2.57
CA GLU A 294 -10.11 26.73 1.50
C GLU A 294 -9.85 26.20 0.08
N LYS A 295 -8.64 25.67 -0.16
CA LYS A 295 -8.21 25.18 -1.48
C LYS A 295 -8.46 23.68 -1.69
N ALA A 296 -9.06 22.99 -0.71
CA ALA A 296 -9.28 21.56 -0.82
C ALA A 296 -10.47 21.25 -1.74
N THR A 297 -10.28 20.26 -2.62
CA THR A 297 -11.32 19.75 -3.54
C THR A 297 -11.73 18.34 -3.15
N GLU A 298 -13.01 18.01 -3.29
CA GLU A 298 -13.51 16.66 -3.02
C GLU A 298 -13.02 15.65 -4.06
N LEU A 299 -12.68 14.43 -3.59
CA LEU A 299 -12.28 13.31 -4.43
C LEU A 299 -13.40 12.26 -4.52
N PHE A 300 -13.76 11.91 -5.75
CA PHE A 300 -14.69 10.83 -6.06
C PHE A 300 -14.32 10.14 -7.38
N LEU A 301 -14.86 8.94 -7.61
CA LEU A 301 -14.48 8.07 -8.73
C LEU A 301 -14.49 8.80 -10.09
N GLU A 302 -15.57 9.52 -10.38
CA GLU A 302 -15.77 10.22 -11.65
C GLU A 302 -14.74 11.33 -11.87
N SER A 303 -14.48 12.14 -10.84
CA SER A 303 -13.50 13.24 -10.91
C SER A 303 -12.09 12.77 -11.25
N MET A 304 -11.76 11.53 -10.89
CA MET A 304 -10.42 10.97 -11.11
C MET A 304 -10.29 10.19 -12.42
N ALA A 305 -11.32 9.43 -12.80
CA ALA A 305 -11.24 8.47 -13.90
C ALA A 305 -11.82 8.99 -15.23
N CYS A 306 -12.79 9.91 -15.21
CA CYS A 306 -13.55 10.24 -16.42
C CYS A 306 -12.75 11.02 -17.46
N ASP A 307 -11.83 11.88 -17.03
CA ASP A 307 -10.96 12.66 -17.92
C ASP A 307 -9.68 11.93 -18.31
N GLN A 308 -9.48 10.71 -17.81
CA GLN A 308 -8.30 9.89 -18.15
C GLN A 308 -8.52 9.09 -19.42
N GLY A 309 -7.41 8.88 -20.15
CA GLY A 309 -7.35 8.05 -21.36
C GLY A 309 -6.24 7.01 -21.31
N GLY A 310 -6.20 6.14 -22.32
CA GLY A 310 -5.14 5.14 -22.51
C GLY A 310 -4.93 4.22 -21.31
N LYS A 311 -3.67 3.89 -21.02
CA LYS A 311 -3.27 2.98 -19.93
C LYS A 311 -3.62 3.49 -18.54
N VAL A 312 -3.67 4.80 -18.35
CA VAL A 312 -4.09 5.38 -17.07
C VAL A 312 -5.53 4.99 -16.77
N ARG A 313 -6.45 5.25 -17.69
CA ARG A 313 -7.86 4.86 -17.52
C ARG A 313 -8.03 3.35 -17.38
N GLU A 314 -7.33 2.57 -18.19
CA GLU A 314 -7.35 1.10 -18.12
C GLU A 314 -7.02 0.61 -16.71
N PHE A 315 -5.90 1.05 -16.15
CA PHE A 315 -5.45 0.61 -14.82
C PHE A 315 -6.31 1.13 -13.67
N LEU A 316 -6.82 2.36 -13.77
CA LEU A 316 -7.81 2.84 -12.81
C LEU A 316 -9.04 1.93 -12.81
N MET A 317 -9.56 1.56 -13.97
CA MET A 317 -10.73 0.69 -14.08
C MET A 317 -10.47 -0.74 -13.61
N GLU A 318 -9.33 -1.33 -13.98
CA GLU A 318 -8.93 -2.67 -13.53
C GLU A 318 -8.77 -2.75 -12.01
N SER A 319 -8.21 -1.70 -11.40
CA SER A 319 -8.00 -1.61 -9.95
C SER A 319 -9.21 -1.13 -9.15
N MET A 320 -10.35 -0.86 -9.80
CA MET A 320 -11.55 -0.36 -9.14
C MET A 320 -12.18 -1.42 -8.23
N VAL A 321 -12.45 -1.06 -6.97
CA VAL A 321 -13.15 -1.93 -6.04
C VAL A 321 -14.56 -2.18 -6.56
N SER A 322 -14.92 -3.46 -6.64
CA SER A 322 -16.21 -3.87 -7.19
C SER A 322 -17.34 -3.84 -6.15
N TRP A 323 -17.04 -4.11 -4.86
CA TRP A 323 -18.04 -4.12 -3.78
C TRP A 323 -17.46 -3.66 -2.44
N ALA A 324 -18.33 -3.05 -1.63
CA ALA A 324 -18.04 -2.73 -0.23
C ALA A 324 -17.84 -4.02 0.58
N SER A 325 -16.87 -4.00 1.49
CA SER A 325 -16.66 -5.08 2.46
C SER A 325 -17.55 -4.87 3.68
N ASN A 326 -18.37 -5.86 3.98
CA ASN A 326 -19.10 -5.94 5.25
C ASN A 326 -18.35 -6.78 6.30
N ALA A 327 -17.19 -7.35 5.93
CA ALA A 327 -16.40 -8.14 6.86
C ALA A 327 -15.70 -7.24 7.88
N GLU A 328 -15.64 -7.71 9.12
CA GLU A 328 -14.77 -7.08 10.11
C GLU A 328 -13.30 -7.21 9.69
N PRO A 329 -12.47 -6.19 9.91
CA PRO A 329 -11.05 -6.24 9.60
C PRO A 329 -10.41 -7.30 10.48
N CYS A 330 -9.29 -7.83 10.00
CA CYS A 330 -8.44 -8.67 10.81
C CYS A 330 -8.02 -7.96 12.12
N THR A 331 -7.65 -8.75 13.12
CA THR A 331 -7.21 -8.18 14.39
C THR A 331 -5.79 -7.67 14.25
N LEU A 332 -5.57 -6.37 14.46
CA LEU A 332 -4.23 -5.77 14.44
C LEU A 332 -3.36 -6.40 15.56
N PRO A 333 -2.21 -7.01 15.23
CA PRO A 333 -1.37 -7.64 16.25
C PRO A 333 -0.74 -6.58 17.17
N PRO A 334 -0.35 -6.96 18.40
CA PRO A 334 0.25 -6.03 19.36
C PRO A 334 1.61 -5.51 18.86
N PRO A 335 2.12 -4.37 19.40
CA PRO A 335 3.46 -3.88 19.08
C PRO A 335 4.55 -4.91 19.37
N TYR A 336 5.74 -4.71 18.80
CA TYR A 336 6.92 -5.50 19.13
C TYR A 336 7.33 -5.30 20.60
N GLY A 337 7.74 -6.37 21.26
CA GLY A 337 8.44 -6.26 22.54
C GLY A 337 9.80 -5.59 22.33
N ALA A 338 10.32 -4.89 23.35
CA ALA A 338 11.63 -4.23 23.23
C ALA A 338 12.77 -5.21 22.89
N GLU A 339 12.78 -6.38 23.54
CA GLU A 339 13.74 -7.45 23.29
C GLU A 339 13.57 -8.07 21.90
N GLU A 340 12.32 -8.34 21.49
CA GLU A 340 11.98 -8.87 20.16
C GLU A 340 12.46 -7.93 19.05
N LEU A 341 12.25 -6.62 19.22
CA LEU A 341 12.66 -5.62 18.26
C LEU A 341 14.19 -5.49 18.18
N GLU A 342 14.88 -5.56 19.32
CA GLU A 342 16.34 -5.55 19.36
C GLU A 342 16.94 -6.79 18.69
N GLU A 343 16.33 -7.96 18.90
CA GLU A 343 16.74 -9.20 18.23
C GLU A 343 16.59 -9.08 16.71
N LEU A 344 15.47 -8.53 16.22
CA LEU A 344 15.25 -8.28 14.79
C LEU A 344 16.30 -7.33 14.21
N ARG A 345 16.60 -6.24 14.90
CA ARG A 345 17.63 -5.27 14.49
C ARG A 345 19.02 -5.89 14.48
N SER A 346 19.37 -6.65 15.52
CA SER A 346 20.64 -7.35 15.62
C SER A 346 20.82 -8.36 14.48
N LYS A 347 19.80 -9.17 14.19
CA LYS A 347 19.79 -10.10 13.05
C LYS A 347 19.96 -9.39 11.71
N LYS A 348 19.24 -8.29 11.48
CA LYS A 348 19.39 -7.45 10.27
C LYS A 348 20.83 -6.94 10.14
N ASN A 349 21.37 -6.34 11.20
CA ASN A 349 22.72 -5.77 11.19
C ASN A 349 23.81 -6.82 10.99
N ALA A 350 23.66 -8.01 11.58
CA ALA A 350 24.58 -9.12 11.36
C ALA A 350 24.59 -9.57 9.89
N ALA A 351 23.42 -9.70 9.27
CA ALA A 351 23.30 -10.06 7.86
C ALA A 351 23.92 -9.00 6.93
N ILE A 352 23.69 -7.71 7.21
CA ILE A 352 24.30 -6.61 6.44
C ILE A 352 25.84 -6.70 6.52
N LYS A 353 26.40 -6.82 7.72
CA LYS A 353 27.85 -6.94 7.91
C LYS A 353 28.45 -8.15 7.21
N GLU A 354 27.72 -9.27 7.18
CA GLU A 354 28.15 -10.48 6.46
C GLU A 354 28.21 -10.23 4.95
N VAL A 355 27.20 -9.56 4.37
CA VAL A 355 27.18 -9.18 2.96
C VAL A 355 28.30 -8.19 2.63
N GLU A 356 28.48 -7.13 3.42
CA GLU A 356 29.56 -6.15 3.23
C GLU A 356 30.95 -6.82 3.28
N LYS A 357 31.11 -7.81 4.15
CA LYS A 357 32.34 -8.62 4.20
C LYS A 357 32.54 -9.41 2.91
N TRP A 358 31.51 -10.09 2.40
CA TRP A 358 31.59 -10.82 1.13
C TRP A 358 31.88 -9.90 -0.06
N GLU A 359 31.27 -8.71 -0.10
CA GLU A 359 31.53 -7.70 -1.13
C GLU A 359 33.00 -7.27 -1.11
N LYS A 360 33.54 -6.97 0.07
CA LYS A 360 34.95 -6.61 0.23
C LYS A 360 35.88 -7.73 -0.21
N GLU A 361 35.63 -8.96 0.25
CA GLU A 361 36.45 -10.12 -0.13
C GLU A 361 36.40 -10.41 -1.64
N ALA A 362 35.25 -10.21 -2.28
CA ALA A 362 35.10 -10.38 -3.72
C ALA A 362 35.87 -9.28 -4.48
N TRP A 363 35.85 -8.04 -3.99
CA TRP A 363 36.59 -6.92 -4.57
C TRP A 363 38.10 -7.10 -4.44
N ASP A 364 38.57 -7.54 -3.26
CA ASP A 364 39.99 -7.78 -2.98
C ASP A 364 40.56 -8.96 -3.79
N LYS A 365 39.72 -9.92 -4.23
CA LYS A 365 40.11 -11.07 -5.07
C LYS A 365 39.96 -10.82 -6.57
N GLY A 366 39.32 -9.70 -6.96
CA GLY A 366 38.88 -9.39 -8.33
C GLY A 366 39.75 -8.40 -9.10
N HIS A 367 40.94 -8.05 -8.60
CA HIS A 367 41.95 -7.24 -9.27
C HIS A 367 43.32 -7.92 -9.26
#